data_AF-A0A2D6HC14-F1
#
_entry.id   AF-A0A2D6HC14-F1
#
_cell.length_a   1.000
_cell.length_b   1.000
_cell.length_c   1.000
_cell.angle_alpha   90.00
_cell.angle_beta   90.00
_cell.angle_gamma   90.00
#
_symmetry.space_group_name_H-M   'P 1'
#
loop_
_entity.id
_entity.type
_entity.pdbx_description
1 polymer ?
#
loop_
_entity_poly.entity_id
_entity_poly.type
_entity_poly.pdbx_seq_one_letter_code
_entity_poly.pdbx_strand_id
1 'polypeptide(L)'
;MRSRPLLGSSLSALVPALLVACQATPPAAGVETSHGAVRAATAERAEEVATMLDALLPRVTALVPDSRERPLEVWVQAKPRLYRFWTTSDEEADGFWAEGPGRIHLRETGGGLERTLAHELVHATLGESWRRLPGTLEEGVCDWVSARLCPLNASRLRAGRLSAACFATGGMELDVDLLVPGPPDTLAIEIGYSASVLLRSEEEVPIDPSRVFEVRAGMSDSGLSSTSKKAYYGIAFLLVDRITERSGLQGLHELCRRAQARGMDEVPAEWFLAAAGLEGADTATWRAAIHDALDARDLREMLAMYPALLTDTLDRIGGVEFPGAHAARVQARIAVGGTDEGVELQLVLEH
;
A
#
# COMPACT_ATOMS: atom_id res chain seq x y z
N MET A 1 18.82 -13.55 70.70
CA MET A 1 18.55 -13.75 69.26
C MET A 1 17.11 -13.37 68.99
N ARG A 2 16.85 -12.26 68.26
CA ARG A 2 15.51 -11.80 67.91
C ARG A 2 15.27 -12.08 66.42
N SER A 3 14.29 -12.92 66.14
CA SER A 3 13.82 -13.28 64.81
C SER A 3 13.13 -12.08 64.15
N ARG A 4 13.63 -11.66 62.98
CA ARG A 4 12.98 -10.64 62.14
C ARG A 4 11.89 -11.30 61.27
N PRO A 5 10.67 -10.74 61.20
CA PRO A 5 9.63 -11.27 60.33
C PRO A 5 9.93 -10.92 58.87
N LEU A 6 9.78 -11.91 57.98
CA LEU A 6 9.83 -11.78 56.52
C LEU A 6 8.56 -11.09 56.02
N LEU A 7 8.56 -9.76 56.01
CA LEU A 7 7.59 -8.93 55.28
C LEU A 7 8.21 -8.61 53.91
N GLY A 8 8.01 -9.47 52.91
CA GLY A 8 8.62 -9.20 51.60
C GLY A 8 8.27 -10.20 50.52
N SER A 9 6.99 -10.40 50.18
CA SER A 9 6.62 -11.21 48.99
C SER A 9 5.28 -10.85 48.33
N SER A 10 4.57 -9.79 48.72
CA SER A 10 3.19 -9.54 48.23
C SER A 10 3.03 -8.39 47.23
N LEU A 11 4.10 -7.69 46.85
CA LEU A 11 4.03 -6.56 45.92
C LEU A 11 4.24 -6.92 44.43
N SER A 12 4.76 -8.11 44.12
CA SER A 12 5.07 -8.50 42.73
C SER A 12 3.85 -8.96 41.91
N ALA A 13 2.71 -9.29 42.54
CA ALA A 13 1.53 -9.79 41.84
C ALA A 13 0.57 -8.70 41.32
N LEU A 14 0.73 -7.43 41.74
CA LEU A 14 -0.16 -6.33 41.35
C LEU A 14 0.19 -5.69 39.99
N VAL A 15 1.46 -5.75 39.59
CA VAL A 15 1.94 -5.12 38.34
C VAL A 15 1.39 -5.78 37.07
N PRO A 16 1.31 -7.11 36.94
CA PRO A 16 0.79 -7.75 35.72
C PRO A 16 -0.70 -7.46 35.47
N ALA A 17 -1.51 -7.42 36.53
CA ALA A 17 -2.96 -7.18 36.42
C ALA A 17 -3.29 -5.77 35.90
N LEU A 18 -2.47 -4.77 36.25
CA LEU A 18 -2.65 -3.39 35.78
C LEU A 18 -2.31 -3.24 34.29
N LEU A 19 -1.34 -3.99 33.76
CA LEU A 19 -0.97 -3.93 32.34
C LEU A 19 -2.03 -4.54 31.42
N VAL A 20 -2.75 -5.58 31.87
CA VAL A 20 -3.86 -6.18 31.10
C VAL A 20 -5.06 -5.22 31.02
N ALA A 21 -5.29 -4.40 32.05
CA ALA A 21 -6.41 -3.44 32.07
C ALA A 21 -6.30 -2.32 31.01
N CYS A 22 -5.12 -2.12 30.42
CA CYS A 22 -4.89 -1.12 29.39
C CYS A 22 -5.14 -1.62 27.96
N GLN A 23 -5.20 -2.94 27.73
CA GLN A 23 -5.45 -3.49 26.39
C GLN A 23 -6.89 -3.27 25.95
N ALA A 24 -7.12 -3.16 24.65
CA ALA A 24 -8.47 -3.15 24.11
C ALA A 24 -9.19 -4.46 24.48
N THR A 25 -10.48 -4.36 24.84
CA THR A 25 -11.31 -5.55 25.11
C THR A 25 -11.47 -6.36 23.82
N PRO A 26 -11.39 -7.70 23.86
CA PRO A 26 -11.71 -8.52 22.69
C PRO A 26 -13.12 -8.21 22.17
N PRO A 27 -13.32 -8.26 20.84
CA PRO A 27 -14.66 -8.22 20.26
C PRO A 27 -15.56 -9.33 20.80
N ALA A 28 -16.88 -9.10 20.77
CA ALA A 28 -17.86 -9.89 21.51
C ALA A 28 -18.04 -11.33 20.99
N ALA A 29 -17.90 -11.53 19.67
CA ALA A 29 -18.02 -12.83 19.04
C ALA A 29 -16.64 -13.37 18.62
N GLY A 30 -16.49 -14.69 18.62
CA GLY A 30 -15.27 -15.36 18.19
C GLY A 30 -15.55 -16.67 17.47
N VAL A 31 -14.71 -16.99 16.50
CA VAL A 31 -14.74 -18.22 15.70
C VAL A 31 -13.33 -18.81 15.71
N GLU A 32 -13.22 -20.09 16.04
CA GLU A 32 -11.96 -20.84 15.92
C GLU A 32 -11.74 -21.26 14.46
N THR A 33 -10.49 -21.27 14.03
CA THR A 33 -10.04 -21.61 12.67
C THR A 33 -8.96 -22.68 12.73
N SER A 34 -8.52 -23.19 11.58
CA SER A 34 -7.39 -24.12 11.54
C SER A 34 -6.05 -23.47 11.92
N HIS A 35 -6.01 -22.14 11.96
CA HIS A 35 -4.81 -21.33 12.15
C HIS A 35 -4.85 -20.40 13.38
N GLY A 36 -5.82 -20.58 14.28
CA GLY A 36 -6.02 -19.73 15.46
C GLY A 36 -7.47 -19.28 15.58
N ALA A 37 -7.71 -18.00 15.90
CA ALA A 37 -9.06 -17.50 16.14
C ALA A 37 -9.31 -16.12 15.53
N VAL A 38 -10.55 -15.87 15.11
CA VAL A 38 -11.03 -14.58 14.63
C VAL A 38 -12.09 -14.03 15.58
N ARG A 39 -12.02 -12.75 15.91
CA ARG A 39 -12.98 -12.05 16.75
C ARG A 39 -13.55 -10.83 16.05
N ALA A 40 -14.86 -10.63 16.16
CA ALA A 40 -15.57 -9.48 15.58
C ALA A 40 -16.76 -9.04 16.46
N ALA A 41 -17.45 -7.97 16.05
CA ALA A 41 -18.64 -7.49 16.75
C ALA A 41 -19.80 -8.49 16.68
N THR A 42 -19.91 -9.25 15.58
CA THR A 42 -20.95 -10.27 15.34
C THR A 42 -20.32 -11.60 14.93
N ALA A 43 -21.06 -12.70 15.12
CA ALA A 43 -20.60 -14.04 14.72
C ALA A 43 -20.43 -14.14 13.20
N GLU A 44 -21.38 -13.64 12.42
CA GLU A 44 -21.33 -13.61 10.95
C GLU A 44 -20.04 -12.94 10.44
N ARG A 45 -19.67 -11.79 11.00
CA ARG A 45 -18.45 -11.09 10.60
C ARG A 45 -17.18 -11.85 11.00
N ALA A 46 -17.19 -12.53 12.14
CA ALA A 46 -16.09 -13.39 12.55
C ALA A 46 -15.95 -14.62 11.64
N GLU A 47 -17.06 -15.23 11.22
CA GLU A 47 -17.08 -16.38 10.28
C GLU A 47 -16.58 -15.99 8.89
N GLU A 48 -16.99 -14.82 8.39
CA GLU A 48 -16.52 -14.29 7.10
C GLU A 48 -14.99 -14.13 7.09
N VAL A 49 -14.43 -13.48 8.12
CA VAL A 49 -12.98 -13.25 8.23
C VAL A 49 -12.22 -14.53 8.57
N ALA A 50 -12.81 -15.46 9.33
CA ALA A 50 -12.25 -16.79 9.54
C ALA A 50 -12.07 -17.55 8.22
N THR A 51 -13.07 -17.49 7.33
CA THR A 51 -12.98 -18.07 5.99
C THR A 51 -11.86 -17.44 5.17
N MET A 52 -11.69 -16.11 5.25
CA MET A 52 -10.56 -15.43 4.61
C MET A 52 -9.21 -15.87 5.18
N LEU A 53 -9.09 -16.01 6.51
CA LEU A 53 -7.86 -16.43 7.17
C LEU A 53 -7.43 -17.84 6.73
N ASP A 54 -8.36 -18.80 6.76
CA ASP A 54 -8.11 -20.19 6.33
C ASP A 54 -7.75 -20.27 4.83
N ALA A 55 -8.26 -19.36 4.00
CA ALA A 55 -7.92 -19.31 2.59
C ALA A 55 -6.57 -18.61 2.31
N LEU A 56 -6.27 -17.52 3.01
CA LEU A 56 -5.12 -16.66 2.71
C LEU A 56 -3.83 -17.14 3.36
N LEU A 57 -3.85 -17.56 4.63
CA LEU A 57 -2.61 -17.88 5.34
C LEU A 57 -1.78 -18.95 4.62
N PRO A 58 -2.33 -20.09 4.18
CA PRO A 58 -1.56 -21.08 3.42
C PRO A 58 -0.98 -20.54 2.10
N ARG A 59 -1.68 -19.59 1.45
CA ARG A 59 -1.21 -18.97 0.21
C ARG A 59 -0.09 -17.98 0.46
N VAL A 60 -0.16 -17.23 1.56
CA VAL A 60 0.93 -16.34 2.01
C VAL A 60 2.17 -17.16 2.35
N THR A 61 2.04 -18.20 3.17
CA THR A 61 3.17 -19.03 3.60
C THR A 61 3.80 -19.80 2.43
N ALA A 62 3.01 -20.21 1.44
CA ALA A 62 3.53 -20.83 0.22
C ALA A 62 4.25 -19.83 -0.70
N LEU A 63 3.82 -18.56 -0.74
CA LEU A 63 4.38 -17.54 -1.61
C LEU A 63 5.64 -16.90 -1.02
N VAL A 64 5.70 -16.71 0.30
CA VAL A 64 6.76 -15.99 0.99
C VAL A 64 7.80 -16.98 1.56
N PRO A 65 9.05 -16.96 1.05
CA PRO A 65 10.12 -17.81 1.57
C PRO A 65 10.38 -17.63 3.07
N ASP A 66 10.80 -18.68 3.79
CA ASP A 66 11.07 -18.65 5.24
C ASP A 66 9.88 -18.17 6.09
N SER A 67 8.63 -18.25 5.59
CA SER A 67 7.46 -17.97 6.41
C SER A 67 7.31 -18.95 7.57
N ARG A 68 6.83 -18.43 8.70
CA ARG A 68 6.56 -19.18 9.93
C ARG A 68 5.08 -19.25 10.20
N GLU A 69 4.59 -20.46 10.34
CA GLU A 69 3.23 -20.69 10.84
C GLU A 69 3.22 -20.61 12.37
N ARG A 70 2.25 -19.87 12.88
CA ARG A 70 1.91 -19.80 14.30
C ARG A 70 0.41 -19.60 14.44
N PRO A 71 -0.22 -20.02 15.55
CA PRO A 71 -1.58 -19.63 15.84
C PRO A 71 -1.70 -18.10 15.87
N LEU A 72 -2.64 -17.56 15.11
CA LEU A 72 -2.89 -16.11 15.01
C LEU A 72 -4.24 -15.76 15.63
N GLU A 73 -4.31 -14.58 16.23
CA GLU A 73 -5.57 -13.98 16.60
C GLU A 73 -5.86 -12.80 15.66
N VAL A 74 -7.05 -12.75 15.04
CA VAL A 74 -7.45 -11.64 14.17
C VAL A 74 -8.64 -10.91 14.79
N TRP A 75 -8.51 -9.60 15.00
CA TRP A 75 -9.56 -8.77 15.58
C TRP A 75 -10.11 -7.79 14.56
N VAL A 76 -11.40 -7.91 14.26
CA VAL A 76 -12.15 -6.99 13.41
C VAL A 76 -12.85 -5.96 14.28
N GLN A 77 -12.54 -4.68 14.07
CA GLN A 77 -12.98 -3.58 14.90
C GLN A 77 -13.47 -2.41 14.03
N ALA A 78 -14.46 -1.64 14.49
CA ALA A 78 -14.87 -0.42 13.79
C ALA A 78 -13.71 0.59 13.64
N LYS A 79 -12.85 0.67 14.66
CA LYS A 79 -11.56 1.38 14.62
C LYS A 79 -10.49 0.47 15.24
N PRO A 80 -9.46 0.04 14.48
CA PRO A 80 -8.37 -0.77 15.00
C PRO A 80 -7.66 -0.10 16.19
N ARG A 81 -7.57 -0.79 17.33
CA ARG A 81 -6.90 -0.27 18.54
C ARG A 81 -6.26 -1.38 19.34
N LEU A 82 -5.00 -1.17 19.74
CA LEU A 82 -4.27 -2.08 20.63
C LEU A 82 -4.60 -1.80 22.11
N TYR A 83 -4.68 -0.53 22.49
CA TYR A 83 -4.92 -0.10 23.88
C TYR A 83 -6.21 0.71 24.01
N ARG A 84 -6.90 0.52 25.14
CA ARG A 84 -8.20 1.15 25.40
C ARG A 84 -8.14 2.67 25.50
N PHE A 85 -7.06 3.21 26.07
CA PHE A 85 -6.91 4.62 26.39
C PHE A 85 -6.01 5.39 25.43
N TRP A 86 -5.42 4.70 24.45
CA TRP A 86 -4.53 5.33 23.49
C TRP A 86 -5.28 5.65 22.20
N THR A 87 -5.39 6.94 21.91
CA THR A 87 -6.10 7.46 20.73
C THR A 87 -5.18 7.71 19.54
N THR A 88 -3.86 7.52 19.70
CA THR A 88 -2.85 7.79 18.67
C THR A 88 -2.59 6.61 17.73
N SER A 89 -3.34 5.51 17.83
CA SER A 89 -3.33 4.49 16.77
C SER A 89 -3.76 5.17 15.46
N ASP A 90 -2.89 5.15 14.45
CA ASP A 90 -3.09 5.77 13.13
C ASP A 90 -4.56 5.65 12.70
N GLU A 91 -5.33 6.74 12.85
CA GLU A 91 -6.77 6.72 12.55
C GLU A 91 -7.03 6.39 11.07
N GLU A 92 -5.99 6.46 10.25
CA GLU A 92 -5.96 6.17 8.83
C GLU A 92 -5.63 4.70 8.49
N ALA A 93 -5.11 3.91 9.43
CA ALA A 93 -4.74 2.53 9.14
C ALA A 93 -5.98 1.62 9.02
N ASP A 94 -6.04 0.85 7.92
CA ASP A 94 -7.06 -0.17 7.71
C ASP A 94 -6.77 -1.45 8.49
N GLY A 95 -5.52 -1.66 8.89
CA GLY A 95 -5.10 -2.78 9.73
C GLY A 95 -3.70 -2.55 10.29
N PHE A 96 -3.30 -3.41 11.23
CA PHE A 96 -1.92 -3.53 11.69
C PHE A 96 -1.67 -4.87 12.39
N TRP A 97 -0.44 -5.36 12.29
CA TRP A 97 0.08 -6.48 13.05
C TRP A 97 0.69 -6.02 14.39
N ALA A 98 0.29 -6.65 15.49
CA ALA A 98 0.86 -6.44 16.82
C ALA A 98 1.67 -7.68 17.23
N GLU A 99 3.00 -7.62 17.03
CA GLU A 99 3.90 -8.75 17.25
C GLU A 99 3.86 -9.30 18.68
N GLY A 100 3.90 -8.41 19.69
CA GLY A 100 3.95 -8.81 21.10
C GLY A 100 2.75 -9.68 21.52
N PRO A 101 1.50 -9.23 21.29
CA PRO A 101 0.31 -10.05 21.52
C PRO A 101 0.09 -11.17 20.51
N GLY A 102 0.80 -11.17 19.37
CA GLY A 102 0.58 -12.14 18.30
C GLY A 102 -0.76 -11.95 17.58
N ARG A 103 -1.16 -10.70 17.31
CA ARG A 103 -2.51 -10.39 16.84
C ARG A 103 -2.55 -9.42 15.65
N ILE A 104 -3.40 -9.72 14.67
CA ILE A 104 -3.76 -8.81 13.57
C ILE A 104 -5.00 -8.01 13.99
N HIS A 105 -4.98 -6.70 13.78
CA HIS A 105 -6.14 -5.83 13.95
C HIS A 105 -6.59 -5.33 12.58
N LEU A 106 -7.89 -5.42 12.28
CA LEU A 106 -8.49 -5.00 11.02
C LEU A 106 -9.65 -4.03 11.25
N ARG A 107 -9.79 -3.07 10.35
CA ARG A 107 -10.92 -2.13 10.30
C ARG A 107 -12.10 -2.78 9.59
N GLU A 108 -13.23 -2.84 10.26
CA GLU A 108 -14.45 -3.48 9.76
C GLU A 108 -14.94 -2.87 8.45
N THR A 109 -14.91 -1.54 8.34
CA THR A 109 -15.42 -0.78 7.20
C THR A 109 -14.33 -0.43 6.17
N GLY A 110 -13.14 -1.02 6.26
CA GLY A 110 -12.03 -0.75 5.34
C GLY A 110 -12.33 -1.24 3.93
N GLY A 111 -11.99 -0.43 2.92
CA GLY A 111 -12.11 -0.80 1.51
C GLY A 111 -11.06 -1.84 1.13
N GLY A 112 -11.42 -3.13 1.20
CA GLY A 112 -10.54 -4.25 0.85
C GLY A 112 -10.02 -5.02 2.06
N LEU A 113 -10.90 -5.42 2.98
CA LEU A 113 -10.57 -6.21 4.17
C LEU A 113 -9.69 -7.44 3.86
N GLU A 114 -10.02 -8.20 2.81
CA GLU A 114 -9.25 -9.37 2.39
C GLU A 114 -7.80 -9.00 2.03
N ARG A 115 -7.61 -7.91 1.28
CA ARG A 115 -6.28 -7.38 0.91
C ARG A 115 -5.51 -6.94 2.15
N THR A 116 -6.15 -6.20 3.06
CA THR A 116 -5.52 -5.77 4.30
C THR A 116 -5.13 -6.98 5.16
N LEU A 117 -5.99 -8.00 5.28
CA LEU A 117 -5.62 -9.23 5.97
C LEU A 117 -4.41 -9.92 5.30
N ALA A 118 -4.39 -10.03 3.97
CA ALA A 118 -3.26 -10.59 3.25
C ALA A 118 -1.95 -9.82 3.50
N HIS A 119 -2.00 -8.49 3.56
CA HIS A 119 -0.88 -7.63 3.91
C HIS A 119 -0.38 -7.93 5.34
N GLU A 120 -1.26 -7.91 6.34
CA GLU A 120 -0.88 -8.14 7.74
C GLU A 120 -0.40 -9.58 8.01
N LEU A 121 -0.90 -10.55 7.24
CA LEU A 121 -0.42 -11.93 7.32
C LEU A 121 1.04 -12.06 6.90
N VAL A 122 1.54 -11.21 6.00
CA VAL A 122 2.97 -11.18 5.67
C VAL A 122 3.76 -10.78 6.90
N HIS A 123 3.49 -9.62 7.51
CA HIS A 123 4.13 -9.20 8.77
C HIS A 123 4.07 -10.29 9.85
N ALA A 124 2.90 -10.92 10.00
CA ALA A 124 2.70 -11.95 11.01
C ALA A 124 3.50 -13.24 10.77
N THR A 125 3.95 -13.49 9.54
CA THR A 125 4.59 -14.76 9.15
C THR A 125 6.05 -14.63 8.73
N LEU A 126 6.62 -13.43 8.57
CA LEU A 126 8.03 -13.29 8.18
C LEU A 126 8.99 -14.04 9.14
N GLY A 127 9.86 -14.86 8.55
CA GLY A 127 10.91 -15.57 9.27
C GLY A 127 12.10 -14.70 9.66
N GLU A 128 13.07 -15.31 10.34
CA GLU A 128 14.27 -14.60 10.83
C GLU A 128 15.11 -14.04 9.70
N SER A 129 15.17 -14.74 8.56
CA SER A 129 16.00 -14.31 7.44
C SER A 129 15.57 -12.96 6.87
N TRP A 130 14.30 -12.56 7.06
CA TRP A 130 13.77 -11.27 6.61
C TRP A 130 14.14 -10.08 7.48
N ARG A 131 14.67 -10.29 8.70
CA ARG A 131 15.04 -9.18 9.61
C ARG A 131 16.11 -8.23 9.07
N ARG A 132 16.76 -8.59 7.95
CA ARG A 132 17.74 -7.75 7.25
C ARG A 132 17.10 -6.82 6.21
N LEU A 133 15.80 -6.96 5.97
CA LEU A 133 15.05 -6.11 5.07
C LEU A 133 14.75 -4.77 5.78
N PRO A 134 15.03 -3.61 5.17
CA PRO A 134 14.59 -2.33 5.71
C PRO A 134 13.08 -2.31 5.91
N GLY A 135 12.60 -1.74 7.01
CA GLY A 135 11.18 -1.77 7.36
C GLY A 135 10.25 -1.17 6.30
N THR A 136 10.70 -0.17 5.54
CA THR A 136 9.91 0.37 4.42
C THR A 136 9.84 -0.60 3.24
N LEU A 137 10.88 -1.42 2.98
CA LEU A 137 10.80 -2.48 1.99
C LEU A 137 9.97 -3.67 2.46
N GLU A 138 9.90 -3.93 3.77
CA GLU A 138 8.97 -4.92 4.33
C GLU A 138 7.52 -4.58 3.95
N GLU A 139 7.12 -3.33 4.11
CA GLU A 139 5.81 -2.82 3.67
C GLU A 139 5.59 -3.02 2.16
N GLY A 140 6.62 -2.80 1.36
CA GLY A 140 6.59 -3.09 -0.09
C GLY A 140 6.34 -4.57 -0.40
N VAL A 141 6.91 -5.50 0.39
CA VAL A 141 6.64 -6.94 0.28
C VAL A 141 5.21 -7.26 0.67
N CYS A 142 4.73 -6.70 1.78
CA CYS A 142 3.35 -6.88 2.23
C CYS A 142 2.34 -6.41 1.17
N ASP A 143 2.56 -5.23 0.59
CA ASP A 143 1.72 -4.68 -0.48
C ASP A 143 1.80 -5.53 -1.75
N TRP A 144 2.99 -5.94 -2.17
CA TRP A 144 3.16 -6.79 -3.36
C TRP A 144 2.45 -8.14 -3.23
N VAL A 145 2.62 -8.81 -2.08
CA VAL A 145 1.95 -10.09 -1.80
C VAL A 145 0.43 -9.91 -1.75
N SER A 146 -0.05 -8.86 -1.09
CA SER A 146 -1.50 -8.59 -1.01
C SER A 146 -2.11 -8.32 -2.40
N ALA A 147 -1.44 -7.53 -3.24
CA ALA A 147 -1.85 -7.29 -4.62
C ALA A 147 -1.87 -8.59 -5.44
N ARG A 148 -0.87 -9.46 -5.24
CA ARG A 148 -0.78 -10.74 -5.94
C ARG A 148 -1.89 -11.72 -5.55
N LEU A 149 -2.28 -11.76 -4.28
CA LEU A 149 -3.26 -12.71 -3.76
C LEU A 149 -4.71 -12.23 -3.87
N CYS A 150 -4.94 -10.92 -3.90
CA CYS A 150 -6.25 -10.27 -3.90
C CYS A 150 -6.48 -9.44 -5.19
N PRO A 151 -6.68 -10.07 -6.35
CA PRO A 151 -6.68 -9.41 -7.66
C PRO A 151 -7.76 -8.34 -7.83
N LEU A 152 -8.90 -8.47 -7.14
CA LEU A 152 -10.00 -7.50 -7.23
C LEU A 152 -9.61 -6.10 -6.75
N ASN A 153 -8.65 -5.99 -5.83
CA ASN A 153 -8.19 -4.73 -5.26
C ASN A 153 -6.75 -4.37 -5.66
N ALA A 154 -6.12 -5.20 -6.50
CA ALA A 154 -4.71 -5.09 -6.85
C ALA A 154 -4.42 -3.79 -7.61
N SER A 155 -5.17 -3.51 -8.67
CA SER A 155 -4.99 -2.30 -9.49
C SER A 155 -5.18 -1.03 -8.65
N ARG A 156 -6.16 -1.00 -7.74
CA ARG A 156 -6.38 0.17 -6.88
C ARG A 156 -5.23 0.40 -5.90
N LEU A 157 -4.70 -0.68 -5.30
CA LEU A 157 -3.51 -0.58 -4.44
C LEU A 157 -2.30 -0.09 -5.24
N ARG A 158 -2.02 -0.72 -6.39
CA ARG A 158 -0.93 -0.35 -7.30
C ARG A 158 -1.01 1.10 -7.72
N ALA A 159 -2.17 1.52 -8.25
CA ALA A 159 -2.46 2.90 -8.59
C ALA A 159 -2.20 3.86 -7.43
N GLY A 160 -2.66 3.53 -6.21
CA GLY A 160 -2.42 4.37 -5.04
C GLY A 160 -0.95 4.47 -4.64
N ARG A 161 -0.18 3.37 -4.76
CA ARG A 161 1.25 3.33 -4.46
C ARG A 161 2.10 4.04 -5.50
N LEU A 162 1.92 3.71 -6.77
CA LEU A 162 2.70 4.28 -7.87
C LEU A 162 2.39 5.77 -8.05
N SER A 163 1.13 6.19 -7.92
CA SER A 163 0.80 7.63 -7.97
C SER A 163 1.42 8.42 -6.82
N ALA A 164 1.41 7.90 -5.59
CA ALA A 164 2.09 8.52 -4.46
C ALA A 164 3.59 8.66 -4.70
N ALA A 165 4.23 7.65 -5.30
CA ALA A 165 5.64 7.71 -5.70
C ALA A 165 5.89 8.75 -6.80
N CYS A 166 5.05 8.80 -7.85
CA CYS A 166 5.13 9.81 -8.91
C CYS A 166 5.10 11.22 -8.33
N PHE A 167 4.06 11.54 -7.52
CA PHE A 167 3.89 12.88 -6.98
C PHE A 167 5.07 13.31 -6.10
N ALA A 168 5.62 12.40 -5.32
CA ALA A 168 6.75 12.71 -4.45
C ALA A 168 8.10 12.81 -5.19
N THR A 169 8.20 12.30 -6.43
CA THR A 169 9.41 12.32 -7.27
C THR A 169 9.34 13.32 -8.44
N GLY A 170 8.36 14.23 -8.43
CA GLY A 170 8.27 15.36 -9.37
C GLY A 170 6.97 15.46 -10.16
N GLY A 171 6.01 14.58 -9.91
CA GLY A 171 4.72 14.56 -10.56
C GLY A 171 4.56 13.38 -11.52
N MET A 172 3.39 13.33 -12.17
CA MET A 172 3.07 12.35 -13.20
C MET A 172 2.79 13.07 -14.51
N GLU A 173 3.50 12.72 -15.57
CA GLU A 173 3.26 13.23 -16.90
C GLU A 173 2.19 12.38 -17.59
N LEU A 174 1.18 13.03 -18.16
CA LEU A 174 0.12 12.40 -18.94
C LEU A 174 0.06 13.02 -20.32
N ASP A 175 -0.12 12.18 -21.33
CA ASP A 175 -0.51 12.60 -22.67
C ASP A 175 -2.04 12.42 -22.81
N VAL A 176 -2.73 13.47 -23.23
CA VAL A 176 -4.18 13.52 -23.38
C VAL A 176 -4.51 13.85 -24.83
N ASP A 177 -5.12 12.89 -25.52
CA ASP A 177 -5.65 13.07 -26.86
C ASP A 177 -7.19 13.11 -26.80
N LEU A 178 -7.79 14.13 -27.40
CA LEU A 178 -9.24 14.33 -27.46
C LEU A 178 -9.69 14.33 -28.92
N LEU A 179 -10.72 13.56 -29.23
CA LEU A 179 -11.45 13.62 -30.50
C LEU A 179 -12.85 14.18 -30.22
N VAL A 180 -13.11 15.36 -30.79
CA VAL A 180 -14.37 16.09 -30.61
C VAL A 180 -15.10 16.15 -31.95
N PRO A 181 -16.42 15.91 -31.99
CA PRO A 181 -17.21 16.14 -33.19
C PRO A 181 -17.09 17.59 -33.66
N GLY A 182 -16.83 17.80 -34.94
CA GLY A 182 -16.85 19.12 -35.55
C GLY A 182 -18.25 19.74 -35.57
N PRO A 183 -18.36 21.03 -35.94
CA PRO A 183 -19.64 21.72 -36.04
C PRO A 183 -20.66 20.95 -36.91
N PRO A 184 -21.95 20.95 -36.56
CA PRO A 184 -22.98 20.19 -37.26
C PRO A 184 -23.15 20.55 -38.75
N ASP A 185 -22.71 21.76 -39.15
CA ASP A 185 -22.79 22.27 -40.52
C ASP A 185 -21.56 21.94 -41.37
N THR A 186 -20.53 21.32 -40.77
CA THR A 186 -19.38 20.79 -41.50
C THR A 186 -19.58 19.29 -41.74
N LEU A 187 -19.13 18.77 -42.89
CA LEU A 187 -18.95 17.32 -43.11
C LEU A 187 -18.38 16.70 -41.83
N ALA A 188 -18.77 15.47 -41.46
CA ALA A 188 -18.35 14.78 -40.22
C ALA A 188 -16.83 14.76 -40.03
N ILE A 189 -16.28 15.89 -39.57
CA ILE A 189 -14.88 16.17 -39.33
C ILE A 189 -14.73 16.02 -37.83
N GLU A 190 -13.86 15.10 -37.42
CA GLU A 190 -13.41 15.03 -36.04
C GLU A 190 -12.24 15.99 -35.86
N ILE A 191 -12.29 16.81 -34.82
CA ILE A 191 -11.20 17.71 -34.45
C ILE A 191 -10.40 17.03 -33.34
N GLY A 192 -9.12 16.78 -33.62
CA GLY A 192 -8.18 16.21 -32.67
C GLY A 192 -7.45 17.29 -31.88
N TYR A 193 -7.36 17.12 -30.56
CA TYR A 193 -6.54 17.91 -29.65
C TYR A 193 -5.57 16.99 -28.93
N SER A 194 -4.33 17.42 -28.75
CA SER A 194 -3.32 16.69 -27.97
C SER A 194 -2.67 17.64 -26.98
N ALA A 195 -2.50 17.20 -25.73
CA ALA A 195 -1.84 17.96 -24.69
C ALA A 195 -1.01 17.03 -23.78
N SER A 196 0.19 17.49 -23.41
CA SER A 196 0.98 16.86 -22.34
C SER A 196 0.79 17.64 -21.05
N VAL A 197 0.43 16.95 -19.97
CA VAL A 197 0.00 17.53 -18.70
C VAL A 197 0.86 16.96 -17.58
N LEU A 198 1.47 17.83 -16.78
CA LEU A 198 2.17 17.43 -15.56
C LEU A 198 1.25 17.57 -14.36
N LEU A 199 0.94 16.44 -13.73
CA LEU A 199 0.15 16.37 -12.51
C LEU A 199 1.05 16.45 -11.29
N ARG A 200 0.66 17.26 -10.32
CA ARG A 200 1.37 17.41 -9.04
C ARG A 200 0.39 17.35 -7.89
N SER A 201 0.88 16.93 -6.73
CA SER A 201 0.13 17.11 -5.48
C SER A 201 0.16 18.59 -5.08
N GLU A 202 -0.93 19.08 -4.49
CA GLU A 202 -0.97 20.42 -3.88
C GLU A 202 0.00 20.52 -2.70
N GLU A 203 0.17 19.42 -1.96
CA GLU A 203 1.17 19.28 -0.92
C GLU A 203 2.46 18.77 -1.55
N GLU A 204 3.26 19.67 -2.14
CA GLU A 204 4.60 19.33 -2.62
C GLU A 204 5.48 18.91 -1.42
N VAL A 205 5.59 17.60 -1.17
CA VAL A 205 6.59 17.02 -0.28
C VAL A 205 7.59 16.26 -1.14
N PRO A 206 8.54 16.96 -1.79
CA PRO A 206 9.58 16.27 -2.54
C PRO A 206 10.38 15.39 -1.59
N ILE A 207 10.50 14.12 -1.92
CA ILE A 207 11.32 13.17 -1.17
C ILE A 207 12.54 12.77 -1.98
N ASP A 208 13.62 12.45 -1.27
CA ASP A 208 14.74 11.75 -1.87
C ASP A 208 14.40 10.25 -1.89
N PRO A 209 14.22 9.64 -3.08
CA PRO A 209 13.80 8.24 -3.19
C PRO A 209 14.82 7.27 -2.60
N SER A 210 16.09 7.65 -2.51
CA SER A 210 17.13 6.80 -1.93
C SER A 210 16.96 6.59 -0.43
N ARG A 211 16.23 7.48 0.26
CA ARG A 211 15.92 7.34 1.69
C ARG A 211 14.94 6.22 2.01
N VAL A 212 14.34 5.57 1.00
CA VAL A 212 13.50 4.37 1.17
C VAL A 212 14.22 3.26 1.95
N PHE A 213 15.55 3.19 1.88
CA PHE A 213 16.35 2.19 2.59
C PHE A 213 16.64 2.57 4.06
N GLU A 214 16.55 3.84 4.42
CA GLU A 214 16.90 4.35 5.76
C GLU A 214 15.67 4.55 6.64
N VAL A 215 14.57 4.94 6.01
CA VAL A 215 13.35 5.33 6.69
C VAL A 215 12.62 4.08 7.18
N ARG A 216 12.06 4.18 8.39
CA ARG A 216 11.17 3.15 8.97
C ARG A 216 9.73 3.62 8.89
N ALA A 217 9.19 3.73 7.68
CA ALA A 217 7.87 4.34 7.44
C ALA A 217 6.72 3.56 8.11
N GLY A 218 6.90 2.25 8.31
CA GLY A 218 6.02 1.35 9.07
C GLY A 218 5.89 1.64 10.57
N MET A 219 6.81 2.43 11.14
CA MET A 219 6.72 2.78 12.56
C MET A 219 5.96 4.09 12.77
N SER A 220 5.03 4.08 13.73
CA SER A 220 4.28 5.25 14.18
C SER A 220 5.17 6.43 14.59
N ASP A 221 6.39 6.13 15.06
CA ASP A 221 7.31 7.10 15.66
C ASP A 221 8.30 7.70 14.65
N SER A 222 8.14 7.43 13.35
CA SER A 222 9.05 7.90 12.30
C SER A 222 9.09 9.42 12.11
N GLY A 223 8.14 10.16 12.69
CA GLY A 223 8.02 11.61 12.53
C GLY A 223 7.63 12.06 11.11
N LEU A 224 7.33 11.10 10.22
CA LEU A 224 6.90 11.36 8.85
C LEU A 224 5.42 11.73 8.78
N SER A 225 5.08 12.66 7.88
CA SER A 225 3.69 12.91 7.51
C SER A 225 3.07 11.67 6.83
N SER A 226 1.74 11.54 6.90
CA SER A 226 1.01 10.47 6.19
C SER A 226 1.33 10.47 4.69
N THR A 227 1.41 11.64 4.06
CA THR A 227 1.80 11.81 2.66
C THR A 227 3.21 11.27 2.39
N SER A 228 4.19 11.57 3.25
CA SER A 228 5.56 11.07 3.08
C SER A 228 5.63 9.55 3.24
N LYS A 229 4.90 8.97 4.22
CA LYS A 229 4.83 7.52 4.41
C LYS A 229 4.28 6.83 3.16
N LYS A 230 3.17 7.33 2.62
CA LYS A 230 2.54 6.81 1.39
C LYS A 230 3.49 6.84 0.21
N ALA A 231 4.27 7.91 0.07
CA ALA A 231 5.27 8.03 -0.99
C ALA A 231 6.40 7.00 -0.86
N TYR A 232 6.96 6.81 0.35
CA TYR A 232 7.99 5.80 0.58
C TYR A 232 7.46 4.37 0.40
N TYR A 233 6.21 4.08 0.79
CA TYR A 233 5.56 2.81 0.47
C TYR A 233 5.40 2.60 -1.03
N GLY A 234 5.10 3.67 -1.78
CA GLY A 234 5.07 3.64 -3.24
C GLY A 234 6.41 3.25 -3.86
N ILE A 235 7.50 3.84 -3.39
CA ILE A 235 8.85 3.54 -3.86
C ILE A 235 9.27 2.11 -3.48
N ALA A 236 8.96 1.68 -2.26
CA ALA A 236 9.21 0.32 -1.82
C ALA A 236 8.43 -0.71 -2.63
N PHE A 237 7.15 -0.43 -2.90
CA PHE A 237 6.32 -1.25 -3.77
C PHE A 237 6.96 -1.41 -5.15
N LEU A 238 7.38 -0.30 -5.79
CA LEU A 238 8.08 -0.34 -7.08
C LEU A 238 9.33 -1.21 -7.04
N LEU A 239 10.19 -1.02 -6.04
CA LEU A 239 11.42 -1.80 -5.90
C LEU A 239 11.13 -3.30 -5.79
N VAL A 240 10.19 -3.67 -4.92
CA VAL A 240 9.81 -5.07 -4.71
C VAL A 240 9.19 -5.66 -5.97
N ASP A 241 8.32 -4.92 -6.66
CA ASP A 241 7.69 -5.36 -7.91
C ASP A 241 8.76 -5.67 -8.97
N ARG A 242 9.68 -4.73 -9.23
CA ARG A 242 10.76 -4.91 -10.21
C ARG A 242 11.72 -6.06 -9.86
N ILE A 243 12.13 -6.19 -8.60
CA ILE A 243 12.99 -7.31 -8.17
C ILE A 243 12.26 -8.63 -8.39
N THR A 244 10.98 -8.67 -8.06
CA THR A 244 10.16 -9.87 -8.15
C THR A 244 9.86 -10.26 -9.59
N GLU A 245 9.64 -9.31 -10.48
CA GLU A 245 9.52 -9.58 -11.92
C GLU A 245 10.80 -10.19 -12.50
N ARG A 246 11.97 -9.72 -12.05
CA ARG A 246 13.28 -10.17 -12.56
C ARG A 246 13.75 -11.50 -11.98
N SER A 247 13.43 -11.76 -10.72
CA SER A 247 14.05 -12.85 -9.94
C SER A 247 13.11 -13.60 -9.01
N GLY A 248 11.82 -13.26 -9.02
CA GLY A 248 10.85 -13.75 -8.04
C GLY A 248 11.09 -13.20 -6.64
N LEU A 249 10.16 -13.45 -5.72
CA LEU A 249 10.31 -13.08 -4.31
C LEU A 249 11.50 -13.82 -3.65
N GLN A 250 11.88 -14.97 -4.21
CA GLN A 250 13.09 -15.71 -3.84
C GLN A 250 14.38 -14.92 -4.08
N GLY A 251 14.44 -14.10 -5.14
CA GLY A 251 15.59 -13.24 -5.41
C GLY A 251 15.78 -12.17 -4.33
N LEU A 252 14.69 -11.54 -3.89
CA LEU A 252 14.71 -10.60 -2.77
C LEU A 252 15.13 -11.30 -1.46
N HIS A 253 14.58 -12.49 -1.19
CA HIS A 253 14.94 -13.30 -0.02
C HIS A 253 16.43 -13.66 0.02
N GLU A 254 17.02 -13.98 -1.13
CA GLU A 254 18.44 -14.32 -1.21
C GLU A 254 19.34 -13.12 -0.89
N LEU A 255 18.92 -11.89 -1.17
CA LEU A 255 19.64 -10.70 -0.72
C LEU A 255 19.72 -10.65 0.82
N CYS A 256 18.60 -10.92 1.50
CA CYS A 256 18.54 -10.96 2.96
C CYS A 256 19.41 -12.09 3.54
N ARG A 257 19.33 -13.30 2.97
CA ARG A 257 20.19 -14.44 3.36
C ARG A 257 21.66 -14.14 3.16
N ARG A 258 22.03 -13.50 2.05
CA ARG A 258 23.41 -13.09 1.75
C ARG A 258 23.91 -12.06 2.76
N ALA A 259 23.09 -11.07 3.14
CA ALA A 259 23.45 -10.10 4.17
C ALA A 259 23.66 -10.78 5.53
N GLN A 260 22.74 -11.68 5.92
CA GLN A 260 22.87 -12.49 7.14
C GLN A 260 24.15 -13.34 7.15
N ALA A 261 24.47 -14.02 6.04
CA ALA A 261 25.68 -14.84 5.92
C ALA A 261 26.98 -14.02 6.05
N ARG A 262 26.92 -12.72 5.75
CA ARG A 262 28.04 -11.77 5.93
C ARG A 262 28.03 -11.06 7.28
N GLY A 263 27.09 -11.40 8.17
CA GLY A 263 26.95 -10.74 9.47
C GLY A 263 26.54 -9.27 9.38
N MET A 264 25.88 -8.87 8.29
CA MET A 264 25.39 -7.51 8.10
C MET A 264 24.06 -7.31 8.83
N ASP A 265 23.83 -6.09 9.32
CA ASP A 265 22.60 -5.79 10.06
C ASP A 265 21.39 -5.59 9.17
N GLU A 266 21.62 -5.04 7.98
CA GLU A 266 20.63 -4.80 6.94
C GLU A 266 21.26 -5.11 5.57
N VAL A 267 20.42 -5.35 4.56
CA VAL A 267 20.87 -5.50 3.17
C VAL A 267 21.31 -4.14 2.63
N PRO A 268 22.51 -4.02 2.02
CA PRO A 268 22.97 -2.76 1.44
C PRO A 268 22.07 -2.26 0.30
N ALA A 269 21.82 -0.94 0.27
CA ALA A 269 20.96 -0.28 -0.73
C ALA A 269 21.36 -0.61 -2.18
N GLU A 270 22.67 -0.65 -2.46
CA GLU A 270 23.19 -0.93 -3.79
C GLU A 270 22.85 -2.35 -4.27
N TRP A 271 22.58 -3.30 -3.38
CA TRP A 271 22.13 -4.64 -3.78
C TRP A 271 20.66 -4.64 -4.22
N PHE A 272 19.80 -3.87 -3.55
CA PHE A 272 18.40 -3.72 -3.98
C PHE A 272 18.31 -2.98 -5.31
N LEU A 273 19.05 -1.88 -5.46
CA LEU A 273 19.12 -1.13 -6.71
C LEU A 273 19.59 -2.04 -7.86
N ALA A 274 20.63 -2.84 -7.63
CA ALA A 274 21.09 -3.78 -8.65
C ALA A 274 20.07 -4.86 -9.00
N ALA A 275 19.42 -5.43 -7.99
CA ALA A 275 18.37 -6.42 -8.22
C ALA A 275 17.17 -5.83 -9.00
N ALA A 276 16.83 -4.57 -8.75
CA ALA A 276 15.75 -3.83 -9.42
C ALA A 276 16.15 -3.27 -10.81
N GLY A 277 17.43 -3.34 -11.18
CA GLY A 277 17.96 -2.72 -12.40
C GLY A 277 17.95 -1.20 -12.36
N LEU A 278 18.34 -0.64 -11.21
CA LEU A 278 18.39 0.80 -10.89
C LEU A 278 19.78 1.20 -10.35
N GLU A 279 20.85 0.53 -10.76
CA GLU A 279 22.20 0.88 -10.35
C GLU A 279 22.56 2.32 -10.71
N GLY A 280 23.02 3.10 -9.73
CA GLY A 280 23.37 4.50 -9.95
C GLY A 280 22.18 5.41 -10.28
N ALA A 281 20.95 4.98 -9.97
CA ALA A 281 19.74 5.75 -10.23
C ALA A 281 19.77 7.11 -9.51
N ASP A 282 19.55 8.16 -10.30
CA ASP A 282 19.20 9.49 -9.83
C ASP A 282 17.68 9.68 -9.80
N THR A 283 17.19 10.86 -9.38
CA THR A 283 15.76 11.15 -9.31
C THR A 283 15.04 11.00 -10.66
N ALA A 284 15.71 11.31 -11.78
CA ALA A 284 15.13 11.15 -13.11
C ALA A 284 14.95 9.67 -13.46
N THR A 285 15.94 8.84 -13.13
CA THR A 285 15.89 7.39 -13.32
C THR A 285 14.76 6.76 -12.50
N TRP A 286 14.57 7.20 -11.25
CA TRP A 286 13.43 6.77 -10.43
C TRP A 286 12.10 7.15 -11.05
N ARG A 287 11.94 8.40 -11.49
CA ARG A 287 10.70 8.87 -12.11
C ARG A 287 10.35 8.04 -13.34
N ALA A 288 11.33 7.83 -14.23
CA ALA A 288 11.14 6.98 -15.42
C ALA A 288 10.71 5.56 -15.03
N ALA A 289 11.37 4.94 -14.03
CA ALA A 289 11.01 3.60 -13.58
C ALA A 289 9.61 3.52 -12.95
N ILE A 290 9.14 4.57 -12.26
CA ILE A 290 7.76 4.62 -11.75
C ILE A 290 6.76 4.74 -12.91
N HIS A 291 7.06 5.60 -13.90
CA HIS A 291 6.20 5.77 -15.08
C HIS A 291 6.10 4.47 -15.88
N ASP A 292 7.21 3.78 -16.12
CA ASP A 292 7.27 2.50 -16.84
C ASP A 292 6.49 1.38 -16.11
N ALA A 293 6.27 1.51 -14.80
CA ALA A 293 5.55 0.52 -14.00
C ALA A 293 4.03 0.74 -13.95
N LEU A 294 3.55 1.91 -14.39
CA LEU A 294 2.13 2.21 -14.49
C LEU A 294 1.55 1.59 -15.76
N ASP A 295 0.47 0.82 -15.60
CA ASP A 295 -0.28 0.26 -16.72
C ASP A 295 -1.65 0.94 -16.92
N ALA A 296 -2.35 0.57 -17.99
CA ALA A 296 -3.69 1.10 -18.27
C ALA A 296 -4.74 0.81 -17.18
N ARG A 297 -4.58 -0.25 -16.37
CA ARG A 297 -5.48 -0.55 -15.25
C ARG A 297 -5.20 0.38 -14.08
N ASP A 298 -3.92 0.62 -13.79
CA ASP A 298 -3.49 1.55 -12.75
C ASP A 298 -3.98 2.96 -13.09
N LEU A 299 -3.83 3.41 -14.34
CA LEU A 299 -4.33 4.71 -14.78
C LEU A 299 -5.85 4.85 -14.65
N ARG A 300 -6.62 3.80 -14.97
CA ARG A 300 -8.09 3.81 -14.79
C ARG A 300 -8.47 3.99 -13.32
N GLU A 301 -7.79 3.27 -12.42
CA GLU A 301 -8.02 3.40 -10.98
C GLU A 301 -7.61 4.78 -10.46
N MET A 302 -6.51 5.35 -10.97
CA MET A 302 -6.11 6.72 -10.64
C MET A 302 -7.18 7.73 -11.02
N LEU A 303 -7.72 7.64 -12.25
CA LEU A 303 -8.79 8.53 -12.70
C LEU A 303 -10.06 8.37 -11.87
N ALA A 304 -10.37 7.14 -11.43
CA ALA A 304 -11.50 6.88 -10.53
C ALA A 304 -11.28 7.46 -9.12
N MET A 305 -10.03 7.45 -8.62
CA MET A 305 -9.67 8.02 -7.31
C MET A 305 -9.62 9.55 -7.33
N TYR A 306 -9.27 10.15 -8.47
CA TYR A 306 -9.06 11.58 -8.63
C TYR A 306 -9.89 12.13 -9.81
N PRO A 307 -11.23 12.09 -9.78
CA PRO A 307 -12.05 12.52 -10.92
C PRO A 307 -11.84 14.00 -11.27
N ALA A 308 -11.57 14.84 -10.27
CA ALA A 308 -11.27 16.26 -10.45
C ALA A 308 -10.03 16.50 -11.34
N LEU A 309 -9.09 15.54 -11.34
CA LEU A 309 -7.89 15.59 -12.17
C LEU A 309 -8.23 15.69 -13.65
N LEU A 310 -9.22 14.91 -14.08
CA LEU A 310 -9.67 14.89 -15.46
C LEU A 310 -10.44 16.15 -15.82
N THR A 311 -11.37 16.57 -14.96
CA THR A 311 -12.16 17.78 -15.21
C THR A 311 -11.29 19.03 -15.26
N ASP A 312 -10.37 19.21 -14.31
CA ASP A 312 -9.48 20.37 -14.27
C ASP A 312 -8.51 20.41 -15.46
N THR A 313 -8.05 19.23 -15.89
CA THR A 313 -7.20 19.11 -17.07
C THR A 313 -7.97 19.49 -18.34
N LEU A 314 -9.19 18.97 -18.48
CA LEU A 314 -10.06 19.29 -19.61
C LEU A 314 -10.49 20.75 -19.61
N ASP A 315 -10.72 21.38 -18.46
CA ASP A 315 -11.05 22.81 -18.37
C ASP A 315 -9.85 23.68 -18.78
N ARG A 316 -8.63 23.29 -18.40
CA ARG A 316 -7.41 24.00 -18.82
C ARG A 316 -7.12 23.85 -20.31
N ILE A 317 -7.37 22.67 -20.88
CA ILE A 317 -7.34 22.46 -22.34
C ILE A 317 -8.52 23.20 -23.01
N GLY A 318 -9.67 23.21 -22.34
CA GLY A 318 -10.98 23.72 -22.74
C GLY A 318 -11.19 25.22 -22.58
N GLY A 319 -10.12 25.99 -22.31
CA GLY A 319 -10.07 27.40 -22.73
C GLY A 319 -10.31 27.56 -24.26
N VAL A 320 -10.34 26.45 -24.99
CA VAL A 320 -10.91 26.29 -26.33
C VAL A 320 -12.42 26.04 -26.22
N GLU A 321 -13.25 27.00 -26.65
CA GLU A 321 -14.67 26.75 -26.90
C GLU A 321 -14.81 25.58 -27.88
N PHE A 322 -15.38 24.44 -27.44
CA PHE A 322 -15.66 23.30 -28.31
C PHE A 322 -16.91 23.58 -29.14
N PRO A 323 -16.80 24.00 -30.42
CA PRO A 323 -17.95 24.45 -31.18
C PRO A 323 -18.82 23.23 -31.52
N GLY A 324 -20.05 23.20 -30.99
CA GLY A 324 -20.98 22.07 -31.20
C GLY A 324 -21.04 21.04 -30.05
N ALA A 325 -20.35 21.27 -28.92
CA ALA A 325 -20.30 20.33 -27.79
C ALA A 325 -21.56 20.29 -26.90
N HIS A 326 -22.72 20.77 -27.38
CA HIS A 326 -23.98 20.60 -26.65
C HIS A 326 -24.33 19.11 -26.57
N ALA A 327 -24.09 18.50 -25.41
CA ALA A 327 -24.29 17.06 -25.14
C ALA A 327 -23.50 16.12 -26.07
N ALA A 328 -22.34 16.57 -26.58
CA ALA A 328 -21.50 15.75 -27.44
C ALA A 328 -20.69 14.74 -26.61
N ARG A 329 -20.60 13.51 -27.13
CA ARG A 329 -19.69 12.49 -26.62
C ARG A 329 -18.28 12.80 -27.12
N VAL A 330 -17.36 13.07 -26.22
CA VAL A 330 -15.93 13.26 -26.54
C VAL A 330 -15.23 11.92 -26.32
N GLN A 331 -14.44 11.48 -27.30
CA GLN A 331 -13.52 10.38 -27.10
C GLN A 331 -12.22 10.94 -26.56
N ALA A 332 -11.75 10.43 -25.43
CA ALA A 332 -10.48 10.81 -24.84
C ALA A 332 -9.60 9.58 -24.72
N ARG A 333 -8.34 9.70 -25.11
CA ARG A 333 -7.28 8.75 -24.79
C ARG A 333 -6.33 9.44 -23.83
N ILE A 334 -6.09 8.81 -22.70
CA ILE A 334 -5.14 9.29 -21.68
C ILE A 334 -4.07 8.23 -21.55
N ALA A 335 -2.81 8.61 -21.70
CA ALA A 335 -1.66 7.72 -21.56
C ALA A 335 -0.64 8.32 -20.58
N VAL A 336 0.17 7.48 -19.96
CA VAL A 336 1.34 7.96 -19.19
C VAL A 336 2.37 8.49 -20.19
N GLY A 337 2.93 9.66 -19.90
CA GLY A 337 3.83 10.37 -20.81
C GLY A 337 4.97 9.49 -21.31
N GLY A 338 5.11 9.38 -22.63
CA GLY A 338 6.14 8.55 -23.28
C GLY A 338 5.84 7.04 -23.33
N THR A 339 4.61 6.62 -23.02
CA THR A 339 4.17 5.21 -23.13
C THR A 339 3.03 5.06 -24.15
N ASP A 340 2.96 3.90 -24.81
CA ASP A 340 1.83 3.55 -25.70
C ASP A 340 0.62 3.03 -24.91
N GLU A 341 0.76 2.80 -23.60
CA GLU A 341 -0.30 2.31 -22.73
C GLU A 341 -1.20 3.45 -22.28
N GLY A 342 -2.50 3.32 -22.56
CA GLY A 342 -3.47 4.34 -22.22
C GLY A 342 -4.86 3.79 -21.97
N VAL A 343 -5.71 4.65 -21.44
CA VAL A 343 -7.13 4.39 -21.19
C VAL A 343 -7.94 5.22 -22.18
N GLU A 344 -8.78 4.53 -22.94
CA GLU A 344 -9.82 5.16 -23.74
C GLU A 344 -11.04 5.40 -22.87
N LEU A 345 -11.56 6.63 -22.93
CA LEU A 345 -12.70 7.11 -22.17
C LEU A 345 -13.70 7.74 -23.12
N GLN A 346 -14.97 7.56 -22.81
CA GLN A 346 -16.04 8.33 -23.41
C GLN A 346 -16.54 9.34 -22.38
N LEU A 347 -16.30 10.62 -22.65
CA LEU A 347 -16.67 11.71 -21.77
C LEU A 347 -18.01 12.30 -22.25
N VAL A 348 -18.88 12.58 -21.28
CA VAL A 348 -20.12 13.32 -21.50
C VAL A 348 -19.93 14.69 -20.88
N LEU A 349 -19.89 15.73 -21.72
CA LEU A 349 -19.80 17.11 -21.25
C LEU A 349 -21.21 17.61 -20.93
N GLU A 350 -21.47 17.88 -19.65
CA GLU A 350 -22.70 18.52 -19.16
C GLU A 350 -22.37 20.00 -18.86
N HIS A 351 -23.15 20.93 -19.44
CA HIS A 351 -23.01 22.38 -19.23
C HIS A 351 -23.89 22.90 -18.10
#